data_AF-A0A2N9IYU5-F1
#
_entry.id   AF-A0A2N9IYU5-F1
#
_cell.length_a   1.000
_cell.length_b   1.000
_cell.length_c   1.000
_cell.angle_alpha   90.00
_cell.angle_beta   90.00
_cell.angle_gamma   90.00
#
_symmetry.space_group_name_H-M   'P 1'
#
loop_
_entity.id
_entity.type
_entity.pdbx_description
1 polymer ?
#
loop_
_entity_poly.entity_id
_entity_poly.type
_entity_poly.pdbx_seq_one_letter_code
_entity_poly.pdbx_strand_id
1 'polypeptide(L)'
;MWRDRKWRMKGRKFKKNGNPTHVVAAASPHVDKVDFATLVTYWYSKDGQDLSDKNKKSCSFQKETHTAGSKSYASHVEEMKEERGVNVPIERAELYEKFYTHKDGTPVNDNAAKNIQTMNELMSDPSTQLDCTSSSESIAWAPNDVYSQGNVGVPDQQSPIGQRSSVASHQSENLGEF
;
A
#
# COMPACT_ATOMS: atom_id res chain seq x y z
N MET A 1 6.57 -6.18 -20.43
CA MET A 1 7.28 -4.89 -20.65
C MET A 1 8.80 -5.05 -20.49
N TRP A 2 9.61 -4.03 -20.82
CA TRP A 2 11.09 -4.05 -20.68
C TRP A 2 11.56 -4.35 -19.23
N ARG A 3 10.81 -3.88 -18.23
CA ARG A 3 11.05 -4.16 -16.80
C ARG A 3 11.08 -5.67 -16.50
N ASP A 4 10.06 -6.40 -16.93
CA ASP A 4 9.93 -7.85 -16.66
C ASP A 4 11.02 -8.65 -17.37
N ARG A 5 11.37 -8.24 -18.60
CA ARG A 5 12.47 -8.86 -19.36
C ARG A 5 13.79 -8.77 -18.60
N LYS A 6 14.13 -7.59 -18.06
CA LYS A 6 15.35 -7.39 -17.26
C LYS A 6 15.33 -8.20 -15.96
N TRP A 7 14.19 -8.26 -15.27
CA TRP A 7 14.06 -9.06 -14.05
C TRP A 7 14.27 -10.56 -14.32
N ARG A 8 13.59 -11.12 -15.34
CA ARG A 8 13.76 -12.52 -15.76
C ARG A 8 15.20 -12.81 -16.19
N MET A 9 15.83 -11.88 -16.90
CA MET A 9 17.22 -12.00 -17.32
C MET A 9 18.16 -12.04 -16.12
N LYS A 10 18.01 -11.13 -15.15
CA LYS A 10 18.79 -11.13 -13.90
C LYS A 10 18.57 -12.44 -13.15
N GLY A 11 17.33 -12.89 -12.96
CA GLY A 11 17.02 -14.14 -12.27
C GLY A 11 17.67 -15.39 -12.87
N ARG A 12 17.83 -15.45 -14.20
CA ARG A 12 18.47 -16.59 -14.88
C ARG A 12 20.00 -16.53 -14.87
N LYS A 13 20.59 -15.33 -14.89
CA LYS A 13 22.02 -15.13 -15.19
C LYS A 13 22.83 -14.68 -13.97
N PHE A 14 22.23 -13.96 -13.02
CA PHE A 14 22.91 -13.48 -11.83
C PHE A 14 23.10 -14.59 -10.79
N LYS A 15 24.33 -14.73 -10.28
CA LYS A 15 24.67 -15.56 -9.13
C LYS A 15 25.42 -14.70 -8.11
N LYS A 16 25.01 -14.72 -6.83
CA LYS A 16 25.54 -13.84 -5.77
C LYS A 16 27.07 -13.91 -5.64
N ASN A 17 27.65 -15.10 -5.78
CA ASN A 17 29.10 -15.33 -5.75
C ASN A 17 29.66 -15.70 -7.14
N GLY A 18 28.97 -15.30 -8.21
CA GLY A 18 29.36 -15.57 -9.58
C GLY A 18 30.44 -14.62 -10.08
N ASN A 19 31.11 -15.00 -11.17
CA ASN A 19 32.06 -14.14 -11.85
C ASN A 19 31.34 -13.30 -12.93
N PRO A 20 31.35 -11.96 -12.87
CA PRO A 20 30.66 -11.09 -13.82
C PRO A 20 31.12 -11.32 -15.27
N THR A 21 32.40 -11.60 -15.51
CA THR A 21 32.96 -11.85 -16.85
C THR A 21 32.30 -13.05 -17.52
N HIS A 22 32.06 -14.14 -16.78
CA HIS A 22 31.33 -15.31 -17.30
C HIS A 22 29.87 -14.98 -17.62
N VAL A 23 29.24 -14.09 -16.83
CA VAL A 23 27.87 -13.65 -17.07
C VAL A 23 27.79 -12.83 -18.36
N VAL A 24 28.72 -11.89 -18.56
CA VAL A 24 28.84 -11.08 -19.80
C VAL A 24 29.08 -11.96 -21.02
N ALA A 25 29.98 -12.93 -20.93
CA ALA A 25 30.26 -13.87 -22.02
C ALA A 25 29.04 -14.70 -22.42
N ALA A 26 28.13 -14.98 -21.47
CA ALA A 26 26.89 -15.71 -21.70
C ALA A 26 25.72 -14.82 -22.17
N ALA A 27 25.99 -13.62 -22.69
CA ALA A 27 24.99 -12.72 -23.25
C ALA A 27 24.18 -13.39 -24.38
N SER A 28 22.89 -13.07 -24.48
CA SER A 28 22.07 -13.49 -25.61
C SER A 28 22.48 -12.74 -26.87
N PRO A 29 22.45 -13.37 -28.06
CA PRO A 29 22.77 -12.69 -29.32
C PRO A 29 21.83 -11.51 -29.65
N HIS A 30 20.65 -11.44 -29.01
CA HIS A 30 19.65 -10.40 -29.21
C HIS A 30 19.76 -9.22 -28.21
N VAL A 31 20.90 -9.09 -27.53
CA VAL A 31 21.15 -8.02 -26.55
C VAL A 31 22.45 -7.33 -26.93
N ASP A 32 22.45 -6.00 -26.85
CA ASP A 32 23.68 -5.22 -27.01
C ASP A 32 24.70 -5.61 -25.92
N LYS A 33 25.91 -5.96 -26.35
CA LYS A 33 26.93 -6.51 -25.46
C LYS A 33 27.51 -5.45 -24.53
N VAL A 34 27.58 -4.20 -24.96
CA VAL A 34 28.15 -3.09 -24.19
C VAL A 34 27.19 -2.70 -23.06
N ASP A 35 25.92 -2.56 -23.39
CA ASP A 35 24.86 -2.29 -22.41
C ASP A 35 24.74 -3.44 -21.41
N PHE A 36 24.82 -4.69 -21.89
CA PHE A 36 24.76 -5.85 -21.02
C PHE A 36 25.97 -5.93 -20.08
N ALA A 37 27.18 -5.65 -20.58
CA ALA A 37 28.38 -5.60 -19.75
C ALA A 37 28.26 -4.53 -18.65
N THR A 38 27.80 -3.33 -19.01
CA THR A 38 27.55 -2.24 -18.05
C THR A 38 26.54 -2.66 -16.98
N LEU A 39 25.46 -3.31 -17.38
CA LEU A 39 24.42 -3.79 -16.47
C LEU A 39 24.94 -4.89 -15.52
N VAL A 40 25.73 -5.84 -16.03
CA VAL A 40 26.33 -6.90 -15.21
C VAL A 40 27.32 -6.30 -14.21
N THR A 41 28.19 -5.38 -14.64
CA THR A 41 29.10 -4.66 -13.74
C THR A 41 28.34 -3.98 -12.61
N TYR A 42 27.22 -3.31 -12.92
CA TYR A 42 26.37 -2.72 -11.89
C TYR A 42 25.73 -3.76 -10.96
N TRP A 43 25.27 -4.91 -11.45
CA TRP A 43 24.69 -5.96 -10.59
C TRP A 43 25.66 -6.51 -9.55
N TYR A 44 26.95 -6.57 -9.89
CA TYR A 44 28.00 -7.08 -9.01
C TYR A 44 28.68 -5.98 -8.19
N SER A 45 28.41 -4.70 -8.46
CA SER A 45 28.92 -3.59 -7.65
C SER A 45 28.34 -3.61 -6.24
N LYS A 46 29.03 -2.96 -5.30
CA LYS A 46 28.55 -2.78 -3.93
C LYS A 46 27.17 -2.11 -3.91
N ASP A 47 27.02 -1.00 -4.64
CA ASP A 47 25.78 -0.23 -4.70
C ASP A 47 24.60 -1.06 -5.24
N GLY A 48 24.83 -1.85 -6.29
CA GLY A 48 23.80 -2.71 -6.88
C GLY A 48 23.34 -3.83 -5.94
N GLN A 49 24.27 -4.38 -5.15
CA GLN A 49 23.97 -5.39 -4.13
C GLN A 49 23.24 -4.77 -2.94
N ASP A 50 23.73 -3.65 -2.40
CA ASP A 50 23.13 -2.94 -1.28
C ASP A 50 21.69 -2.49 -1.60
N LEU A 51 21.46 -1.94 -2.81
CA LEU A 51 20.11 -1.60 -3.26
C LEU A 51 19.22 -2.83 -3.41
N SER A 52 19.75 -3.94 -3.94
CA SER A 52 18.99 -5.18 -4.07
C SER A 52 18.57 -5.73 -2.71
N ASP A 53 19.43 -5.66 -1.70
CA ASP A 53 19.15 -6.21 -0.37
C ASP A 53 18.21 -5.28 0.42
N LYS A 54 18.35 -3.96 0.28
CA LYS A 54 17.37 -2.99 0.77
C LYS A 54 15.97 -3.24 0.19
N ASN A 55 15.86 -3.46 -1.12
CA ASN A 55 14.57 -3.72 -1.76
C ASN A 55 13.94 -5.04 -1.30
N LYS A 56 14.74 -6.11 -1.13
CA LYS A 56 14.24 -7.38 -0.56
C LYS A 56 13.76 -7.21 0.87
N LYS A 57 14.52 -6.49 1.69
CA LYS A 57 14.13 -6.18 3.08
C LYS A 57 12.83 -5.37 3.11
N SER A 58 12.73 -4.33 2.29
CA SER A 58 11.49 -3.54 2.16
C SER A 58 10.30 -4.40 1.74
N CYS A 59 10.46 -5.25 0.73
CA CYS A 59 9.42 -6.17 0.26
C CYS A 59 9.02 -7.19 1.35
N SER A 60 9.95 -7.64 2.21
CA SER A 60 9.62 -8.55 3.32
C SER A 60 8.72 -7.94 4.40
N PHE A 61 8.59 -6.62 4.46
CA PHE A 61 7.62 -5.96 5.35
C PHE A 61 6.22 -5.91 4.76
N GLN A 62 6.05 -6.11 3.45
CA GLN A 62 4.74 -6.22 2.82
C GLN A 62 4.18 -7.63 3.07
N LYS A 63 3.56 -7.82 4.22
CA LYS A 63 3.02 -9.11 4.67
C LYS A 63 1.58 -9.35 4.24
N GLU A 64 0.84 -8.29 3.94
CA GLU A 64 -0.57 -8.36 3.59
C GLU A 64 -0.80 -7.65 2.26
N THR A 65 -1.50 -8.31 1.35
CA THR A 65 -1.92 -7.73 0.08
C THR A 65 -3.44 -7.62 0.12
N HIS A 66 -3.96 -6.40 0.03
CA HIS A 66 -5.40 -6.18 -0.06
C HIS A 66 -5.95 -6.72 -1.39
N THR A 67 -7.23 -7.12 -1.41
CA THR A 67 -7.93 -7.67 -2.57
C THR A 67 -8.74 -6.63 -3.35
N ALA A 68 -8.72 -5.36 -2.91
CA ALA A 68 -9.52 -4.25 -3.46
C ALA A 68 -9.26 -3.92 -4.94
N GLY A 69 -8.18 -4.45 -5.52
CA GLY A 69 -7.78 -4.19 -6.90
C GLY A 69 -7.32 -2.74 -7.12
N SER A 70 -7.60 -2.17 -8.29
CA SER A 70 -7.19 -0.81 -8.66
C SER A 70 -8.17 0.29 -8.24
N LYS A 71 -9.31 -0.07 -7.65
CA LYS A 71 -10.31 0.90 -7.18
C LYS A 71 -9.81 1.56 -5.90
N SER A 72 -10.14 2.85 -5.74
CA SER A 72 -9.79 3.61 -4.53
C SER A 72 -10.68 3.21 -3.35
N TYR A 73 -10.22 3.46 -2.13
CA TYR A 73 -11.02 3.28 -0.91
C TYR A 73 -12.32 4.10 -0.98
N ALA A 74 -12.26 5.35 -1.47
CA ALA A 74 -13.44 6.20 -1.61
C ALA A 74 -14.49 5.61 -2.55
N SER A 75 -14.05 5.03 -3.68
CA SER A 75 -14.96 4.36 -4.63
C SER A 75 -15.64 3.14 -4.01
N HIS A 76 -14.92 2.35 -3.21
CA HIS A 76 -15.52 1.22 -2.49
C HIS A 76 -16.52 1.65 -1.42
N VAL A 77 -16.28 2.80 -0.78
CA VAL A 77 -17.19 3.38 0.22
C VAL A 77 -18.48 3.86 -0.44
N GLU A 78 -18.38 4.54 -1.58
CA GLU A 78 -19.54 4.95 -2.38
C GLU A 78 -20.38 3.73 -2.80
N GLU A 79 -19.73 2.69 -3.35
CA GLU A 79 -20.40 1.43 -3.71
C GLU A 79 -21.09 0.78 -2.48
N MET A 80 -20.44 0.76 -1.31
CA MET A 80 -21.04 0.22 -0.07
C MET A 80 -22.24 1.06 0.42
N LYS A 81 -22.21 2.38 0.24
CA LYS A 81 -23.33 3.27 0.58
C LYS A 81 -24.51 3.06 -0.37
N GLU A 82 -24.24 2.96 -1.66
CA GLU A 82 -25.25 2.63 -2.67
C GLU A 82 -25.91 1.27 -2.39
N GLU A 83 -25.11 0.26 -2.06
CA GLU A 83 -25.60 -1.09 -1.68
C GLU A 83 -26.47 -1.06 -0.42
N ARG A 84 -26.13 -0.25 0.59
CA ARG A 84 -26.93 -0.10 1.82
C ARG A 84 -28.22 0.69 1.61
N GLY A 85 -28.28 1.56 0.59
CA GLY A 85 -29.41 2.46 0.35
C GLY A 85 -29.61 3.53 1.43
N VAL A 86 -28.68 3.67 2.36
CA VAL A 86 -28.69 4.68 3.44
C VAL A 86 -27.35 5.40 3.45
N ASN A 87 -27.37 6.72 3.51
CA ASN A 87 -26.15 7.53 3.58
C ASN A 87 -25.58 7.56 5.01
N VAL A 88 -25.20 6.38 5.51
CA VAL A 88 -24.46 6.23 6.77
C VAL A 88 -22.97 6.15 6.46
N PRO A 89 -22.10 6.81 7.24
CA PRO A 89 -20.66 6.65 7.12
C PRO A 89 -20.24 5.19 7.26
N ILE A 90 -19.34 4.74 6.38
CA ILE A 90 -18.79 3.37 6.42
C ILE A 90 -17.62 3.38 7.40
N GLU A 91 -17.64 2.48 8.37
CA GLU A 91 -16.54 2.31 9.31
C GLU A 91 -15.33 1.67 8.63
N ARG A 92 -14.13 2.06 9.06
CA ARG A 92 -12.89 1.52 8.51
C ARG A 92 -12.73 0.01 8.76
N ALA A 93 -13.35 -0.52 9.81
CA ALA A 93 -13.38 -1.95 10.11
C ALA A 93 -14.17 -2.74 9.05
N GLU A 94 -15.35 -2.26 8.66
CA GLU A 94 -16.16 -2.85 7.56
C GLU A 94 -15.39 -2.86 6.24
N LEU A 95 -14.66 -1.77 5.98
CA LEU A 95 -13.85 -1.65 4.77
C LEU A 95 -12.64 -2.59 4.79
N TYR A 96 -12.03 -2.80 5.96
CA TYR A 96 -10.96 -3.79 6.13
C TYR A 96 -11.47 -5.20 5.85
N GLU A 97 -12.61 -5.59 6.41
CA GLU A 97 -13.21 -6.91 6.14
C GLU A 97 -13.42 -7.11 4.63
N LYS A 98 -13.97 -6.13 3.90
CA LYS A 98 -14.15 -6.21 2.44
C LYS A 98 -12.83 -6.36 1.68
N PHE A 99 -11.74 -5.75 2.15
CA PHE A 99 -10.44 -5.73 1.46
C PHE A 99 -9.49 -6.86 1.82
N TYR A 100 -9.73 -7.52 2.94
CA TYR A 100 -8.91 -8.63 3.40
C TYR A 100 -9.68 -9.95 3.39
N THR A 101 -10.78 -9.98 2.64
CA THR A 101 -11.59 -11.17 2.33
C THR A 101 -11.65 -11.39 0.82
N HIS A 102 -11.65 -12.65 0.41
CA HIS A 102 -11.85 -13.07 -0.96
C HIS A 102 -13.34 -13.10 -1.33
N LYS A 103 -13.66 -13.27 -2.62
CA LYS A 103 -15.07 -13.33 -3.08
C LYS A 103 -15.85 -14.52 -2.53
N ASP A 104 -15.16 -15.56 -2.07
CA ASP A 104 -15.74 -16.74 -1.43
C ASP A 104 -15.97 -16.56 0.09
N GLY A 105 -15.64 -15.39 0.64
CA GLY A 105 -15.76 -15.09 2.06
C GLY A 105 -14.57 -15.55 2.90
N THR A 106 -13.51 -16.12 2.30
CA THR A 106 -12.33 -16.55 3.05
C THR A 106 -11.36 -15.38 3.29
N PRO A 107 -10.79 -15.23 4.50
CA PRO A 107 -9.76 -14.23 4.75
C PRO A 107 -8.50 -14.50 3.91
N VAL A 108 -7.80 -13.42 3.52
CA VAL A 108 -6.61 -13.49 2.65
C VAL A 108 -5.44 -14.23 3.31
N ASN A 109 -5.34 -14.17 4.64
CA ASN A 109 -4.34 -14.89 5.43
C ASN A 109 -4.77 -15.02 6.90
N ASP A 110 -4.01 -15.77 7.70
CA ASP A 110 -4.29 -15.98 9.13
C ASP A 110 -4.28 -14.69 9.96
N ASN A 111 -3.53 -13.66 9.55
CA ASN A 111 -3.50 -12.38 10.27
C ASN A 111 -4.77 -11.58 10.03
N ALA A 112 -5.20 -11.50 8.76
CA ALA A 112 -6.49 -10.95 8.37
C ALA A 112 -7.63 -11.65 9.09
N ALA A 113 -7.60 -12.98 9.19
CA ALA A 113 -8.62 -13.74 9.92
C ALA A 113 -8.73 -13.31 11.39
N LYS A 114 -7.59 -13.18 12.09
CA LYS A 114 -7.55 -12.72 13.49
C LYS A 114 -8.02 -11.28 13.65
N ASN A 115 -7.57 -10.39 12.76
CA ASN A 115 -7.95 -8.98 12.77
C ASN A 115 -9.44 -8.81 12.52
N ILE A 116 -10.00 -9.49 11.51
CA ILE A 116 -11.44 -9.47 11.18
C ILE A 116 -12.24 -10.01 12.37
N GLN A 117 -11.83 -11.13 12.96
CA GLN A 117 -12.49 -11.67 14.16
C GLN A 117 -12.53 -10.63 15.29
N THR A 118 -11.38 -10.02 15.58
CA THR A 118 -11.26 -9.03 16.66
C THR A 118 -12.13 -7.80 16.38
N MET A 119 -12.13 -7.30 15.13
CA MET A 119 -12.98 -6.18 14.72
C MET A 119 -14.47 -6.52 14.83
N ASN A 120 -14.89 -7.71 14.41
CA ASN A 120 -16.28 -8.16 14.49
C ASN A 120 -16.75 -8.32 15.95
N GLU A 121 -15.87 -8.81 16.83
CA GLU A 121 -16.12 -8.86 18.28
C GLU A 121 -16.30 -7.46 18.88
N LEU A 122 -15.44 -6.50 18.49
CA LEU A 122 -15.55 -5.10 18.94
C LEU A 122 -16.82 -4.42 18.41
N MET A 123 -17.13 -4.53 17.11
CA MET A 123 -18.34 -3.93 16.51
C MET A 123 -19.66 -4.45 17.11
N SER A 124 -19.64 -5.64 17.73
CA SER A 124 -20.80 -6.20 18.42
C SER A 124 -21.14 -5.45 19.71
N ASP A 125 -20.20 -4.69 20.28
CA ASP A 125 -20.42 -3.84 21.43
C ASP A 125 -20.89 -2.44 20.97
N PRO A 126 -22.15 -2.03 21.26
CA PRO A 126 -22.67 -0.74 20.83
C PRO A 126 -21.92 0.46 21.42
N SER A 127 -21.13 0.28 22.48
CA SER A 127 -20.32 1.36 23.06
C SER A 127 -19.08 1.71 22.22
N THR A 128 -18.73 0.89 21.24
CA THR A 128 -17.56 1.08 20.37
C THR A 128 -17.90 1.70 19.02
N GLN A 129 -19.19 1.76 18.68
CA GLN A 129 -19.67 2.40 17.44
C GLN A 129 -19.42 3.89 17.48
N LEU A 130 -18.99 4.44 16.35
CA LEU A 130 -18.75 5.88 16.26
C LEU A 130 -20.06 6.64 16.06
N ASP A 131 -20.27 7.70 16.86
CA ASP A 131 -21.34 8.69 16.63
C ASP A 131 -21.00 9.56 15.41
N CYS A 132 -21.21 9.02 14.21
CA CYS A 132 -20.81 9.65 12.96
C CYS A 132 -21.83 10.72 12.51
N THR A 133 -21.94 11.84 13.23
CA THR A 133 -22.89 12.92 12.89
C THR A 133 -22.32 14.01 11.97
N SER A 134 -21.02 14.02 11.63
CA SER A 134 -20.40 15.18 10.96
C SER A 134 -19.70 14.95 9.61
N SER A 135 -19.69 13.75 9.03
CA SER A 135 -19.07 13.55 7.70
C SER A 135 -19.82 12.55 6.83
N SER A 136 -21.01 12.95 6.39
CA SER A 136 -21.87 12.25 5.41
C SER A 136 -21.11 11.70 4.18
N GLU A 137 -20.01 12.34 3.76
CA GLU A 137 -19.36 12.01 2.48
C GLU A 137 -18.11 11.13 2.60
N SER A 138 -17.55 10.91 3.80
CA SER A 138 -16.24 10.27 3.97
C SER A 138 -16.28 9.03 4.88
N ILE A 139 -15.19 8.25 4.88
CA ILE A 139 -14.96 7.12 5.79
C ILE A 139 -15.00 7.61 7.24
N ALA A 140 -15.73 6.92 8.12
CA ALA A 140 -15.72 7.23 9.55
C ALA A 140 -14.33 6.90 10.12
N TRP A 141 -13.67 7.90 10.70
CA TRP A 141 -12.30 7.78 11.21
C TRP A 141 -12.19 8.38 12.60
N ALA A 142 -11.66 7.59 13.53
CA ALA A 142 -11.22 8.08 14.83
C ALA A 142 -9.90 7.41 15.24
N PRO A 143 -9.03 8.08 16.02
CA PRO A 143 -7.76 7.50 16.48
C PRO A 143 -7.89 6.22 17.31
N ASN A 144 -9.07 5.99 17.91
CA ASN A 144 -9.35 4.83 18.75
C ASN A 144 -10.61 4.08 18.26
N ASP A 145 -10.87 4.09 16.94
CA ASP A 145 -11.95 3.33 16.31
C ASP A 145 -11.69 1.81 16.37
N VAL A 146 -12.71 1.01 16.08
CA VAL A 146 -12.62 -0.47 16.08
C VAL A 146 -11.45 -0.97 15.24
N TYR A 147 -11.21 -0.36 14.08
CA TYR A 147 -10.09 -0.70 13.22
C TYR A 147 -8.73 -0.52 13.92
N SER A 148 -8.51 0.62 14.59
CA SER A 148 -7.26 0.92 15.29
C SER A 148 -7.00 0.00 16.48
N GLN A 149 -8.08 -0.47 17.14
CA GLN A 149 -7.99 -1.39 18.26
C GLN A 149 -7.76 -2.84 17.82
N GLY A 150 -8.42 -3.26 16.73
CA GLY A 150 -8.38 -4.64 16.24
C GLY A 150 -7.25 -4.98 15.27
N ASN A 151 -6.55 -3.98 14.69
CA ASN A 151 -5.49 -4.22 13.73
C ASN A 151 -4.11 -4.39 14.40
N VAL A 152 -3.73 -5.63 14.69
CA VAL A 152 -2.48 -5.96 15.40
C VAL A 152 -1.43 -6.49 14.41
N GLY A 153 -0.93 -5.66 13.50
CA GLY A 153 0.15 -6.16 12.62
C GLY A 153 0.58 -5.30 11.44
N VAL A 154 -0.19 -4.27 11.06
CA VAL A 154 0.16 -3.40 9.93
C VAL A 154 0.34 -1.97 10.43
N PRO A 155 1.54 -1.38 10.32
CA PRO A 155 1.68 0.05 10.58
C PRO A 155 0.80 0.82 9.58
N ASP A 156 -0.07 1.67 10.09
CA ASP A 156 -1.03 2.50 9.33
C ASP A 156 -0.36 3.12 8.09
N GLN A 157 -0.50 2.48 6.93
CA GLN A 157 0.16 2.94 5.69
C GLN A 157 -0.62 4.07 5.02
N GLN A 158 -1.85 4.33 5.45
CA GLN A 158 -2.68 5.40 4.91
C GLN A 158 -3.62 5.93 6.01
N SER A 159 -3.06 6.67 6.96
CA SER A 159 -3.82 7.81 7.50
C SER A 159 -4.25 8.66 6.29
N PRO A 160 -5.47 9.24 6.28
CA PRO A 160 -5.84 10.21 5.25
C PRO A 160 -4.72 11.24 5.22
N ILE A 161 -4.08 11.40 4.05
CA ILE A 161 -3.05 12.39 3.79
C ILE A 161 -3.52 13.66 4.49
N GLY A 162 -2.77 14.05 5.53
CA GLY A 162 -3.14 15.15 6.40
C GLY A 162 -3.62 16.29 5.53
N GLN A 163 -4.81 16.81 5.82
CA GLN A 163 -5.28 18.02 5.18
C GLN A 163 -4.13 19.03 5.26
N ARG A 164 -3.51 19.31 4.11
CA ARG A 164 -2.65 20.47 3.98
C ARG A 164 -3.57 21.64 4.20
N SER A 165 -3.60 22.10 5.45
CA SER A 165 -4.20 23.35 5.83
C SER A 165 -3.57 24.43 4.96
N SER A 166 -4.28 24.86 3.93
CA SER A 166 -3.96 26.11 3.24
C SER A 166 -4.54 27.22 4.10
N VAL A 167 -3.86 27.53 5.21
CA VAL A 167 -3.94 28.86 5.80
C VAL A 167 -2.96 29.71 4.99
N ALA A 168 -3.41 30.20 3.85
CA ALA A 168 -2.82 31.38 3.24
C ALA A 168 -3.34 32.59 4.03
N SER A 169 -2.61 32.98 5.08
CA SER A 169 -2.74 34.29 5.69
C SER A 169 -2.31 35.35 4.68
N HIS A 170 -3.25 35.87 3.90
CA HIS A 170 -3.06 37.17 3.26
C HIS A 170 -3.38 38.23 4.32
N GLN A 171 -2.31 38.73 4.95
CA GLN A 171 -2.35 40.00 5.63
C GLN A 171 -2.65 41.08 4.58
N SER A 172 -3.73 41.82 4.80
CA SER A 172 -4.04 43.03 4.08
C SER A 172 -3.06 44.12 4.50
N GLU A 173 -2.11 44.47 3.65
CA GLU A 173 -1.38 45.72 3.78
C GLU A 173 -2.09 46.80 2.96
N ASN A 174 -2.43 47.84 3.69
CA ASN A 174 -3.21 49.00 3.33
C ASN A 174 -2.22 50.14 3.06
N LEU A 175 -2.07 50.56 1.81
CA LEU A 175 -1.45 51.82 1.42
C LEU A 175 -2.24 52.27 0.17
N GLY A 176 -3.07 53.31 0.20
CA GLY A 176 -2.86 54.60 0.84
C GLY A 176 -2.21 55.52 -0.17
N GLU A 177 -3.06 56.34 -0.79
CA GLU A 177 -2.80 57.44 -1.72
C GLU A 177 -1.41 58.10 -1.60
N PHE A 178 -0.71 58.25 -2.73
CA PHE A 178 -0.39 59.53 -3.40
C PHE A 178 0.44 59.28 -4.68
#